data_AF-A0A2T7DCF1-F1
#
_entry.id   AF-A0A2T7DCF1-F1
#
_cell.length_a   1.000
_cell.length_b   1.000
_cell.length_c   1.000
_cell.angle_alpha   90.00
_cell.angle_beta   90.00
_cell.angle_gamma   90.00
#
_symmetry.space_group_name_H-M   'P 1'
#
loop_
_entity.id
_entity.type
_entity.pdbx_description
1 polymer ?
#
loop_
_entity_poly.entity_id
_entity_poly.type
_entity_poly.pdbx_seq_one_letter_code
_entity_poly.pdbx_strand_id
1 'polypeptide(L)'
;MGASRMDNSYVVLSRQSRSQGPGIPPRPPSAAAPHTEPNQSTRAIEGSYIVLPPPAASIYKTPASEGGVAQLTPPGLNSSSPSPGNNSGFHSNVTVLKRAFEIASSQTQVEQPLCLECMRVLSDKMDKEIEDVNADIKAYEACLQRLEQEPYNILSETDFQKEKQKIEEEEKKLKAAIEEAEKLYSEVSSEMKDLEIKSKQFEELEERYWHEFNSFQFQLTSHQEERDAVFARIEVSQVHLELLKRTNVLNDAFYISHDGVIGTINNFRLGRLSNVEVEWDEINAAWGQAALLLHTMAQYFTPKFQYRIKIHPMGSYPRVTDIHNNTYELFGPVNLFWSTRFDKAMTWFLTCLQEFAEFAINLDKENNVPPEKSLKLPYKIDGDKVGSHTIVLSFNKNENWTKALKYMLCNLKWVLYWFIGNTSFAPPSGPVHTQSLRNKN
;
A
#
# COMPACT_ATOMS: atom_id res chain seq x y z
N MET A 1 -46.73 12.81 -45.93
CA MET A 1 -45.57 13.32 -46.69
C MET A 1 -44.32 13.12 -45.86
N GLY A 2 -43.26 12.63 -46.48
CA GLY A 2 -42.26 11.74 -45.88
C GLY A 2 -41.26 12.36 -44.92
N ALA A 3 -40.90 11.58 -43.91
CA ALA A 3 -39.71 11.74 -43.08
C ALA A 3 -38.65 10.74 -43.57
N SER A 4 -37.46 11.23 -43.90
CA SER A 4 -36.31 10.40 -44.30
C SER A 4 -35.45 10.07 -43.09
N ARG A 5 -35.14 8.78 -42.95
CA ARG A 5 -34.28 8.14 -41.93
C ARG A 5 -32.81 8.51 -42.13
N MET A 6 -32.05 8.53 -41.03
CA MET A 6 -30.62 8.24 -41.01
C MET A 6 -30.36 7.15 -39.97
N ASP A 7 -29.58 6.15 -40.40
CA ASP A 7 -29.28 4.90 -39.68
C ASP A 7 -28.12 5.08 -38.67
N ASN A 8 -28.32 4.55 -37.47
CA ASN A 8 -27.24 4.31 -36.50
C ASN A 8 -26.82 2.84 -36.60
N SER A 9 -25.54 2.58 -36.82
CA SER A 9 -24.97 1.23 -36.74
C SER A 9 -24.08 1.10 -35.49
N TYR A 10 -24.42 0.12 -34.64
CA TYR A 10 -23.58 -0.41 -33.58
C TYR A 10 -23.18 -1.84 -33.95
N VAL A 11 -21.93 -2.21 -33.70
CA VAL A 11 -21.48 -3.60 -33.73
C VAL A 11 -21.02 -3.97 -32.33
N VAL A 12 -21.70 -4.96 -31.75
CA VAL A 12 -21.36 -5.65 -30.51
C VAL A 12 -20.88 -7.06 -30.87
N LEU A 13 -20.14 -7.67 -29.93
CA LEU A 13 -19.89 -9.11 -29.69
C LEU A 13 -18.42 -9.52 -29.96
N SER A 14 -17.77 -10.38 -29.19
CA SER A 14 -18.06 -11.05 -27.91
C SER A 14 -16.78 -11.78 -27.47
N ARG A 15 -16.60 -11.99 -26.16
CA ARG A 15 -15.54 -12.83 -25.57
C ARG A 15 -16.02 -14.28 -25.47
N GLN A 16 -15.25 -15.25 -25.96
CA GLN A 16 -15.08 -16.55 -25.28
C GLN A 16 -13.88 -17.36 -25.74
N SER A 17 -13.36 -18.11 -24.77
CA SER A 17 -12.08 -18.82 -24.63
C SER A 17 -11.93 -20.14 -25.39
N ARG A 18 -10.70 -20.54 -25.74
CA ARG A 18 -10.12 -21.84 -25.34
C ARG A 18 -8.60 -21.98 -25.60
N SER A 19 -8.00 -22.73 -24.67
CA SER A 19 -6.65 -23.27 -24.47
C SER A 19 -5.81 -23.76 -25.66
N GLN A 20 -4.48 -23.51 -25.60
CA GLN A 20 -3.39 -24.51 -25.67
C GLN A 20 -2.03 -23.83 -25.36
N GLY A 21 -1.18 -24.45 -24.53
CA GLY A 21 0.09 -23.88 -24.03
C GLY A 21 1.33 -24.20 -24.91
N PRO A 22 2.52 -23.66 -24.60
CA PRO A 22 3.76 -24.02 -25.31
C PRO A 22 4.83 -24.65 -24.41
N GLY A 23 5.65 -25.52 -25.03
CA GLY A 23 6.82 -26.18 -24.44
C GLY A 23 8.13 -25.39 -24.61
N ILE A 24 9.14 -25.86 -23.86
CA ILE A 24 10.58 -25.50 -23.86
C ILE A 24 11.30 -26.66 -24.61
N PRO A 25 12.45 -26.56 -25.35
CA PRO A 25 13.78 -26.07 -24.91
C PRO A 25 14.71 -25.57 -26.09
N PRO A 26 16.07 -25.63 -26.04
CA PRO A 26 17.03 -24.89 -25.21
C PRO A 26 18.17 -24.19 -26.02
N ARG A 27 19.06 -23.52 -25.28
CA ARG A 27 20.30 -22.80 -25.62
C ARG A 27 21.50 -23.73 -26.00
N PRO A 28 22.58 -23.22 -26.62
CA PRO A 28 23.93 -23.78 -26.46
C PRO A 28 25.00 -22.77 -25.91
N PRO A 29 26.19 -23.26 -25.48
CA PRO A 29 26.94 -22.75 -24.32
C PRO A 29 28.41 -22.30 -24.59
N SER A 30 29.11 -21.97 -23.50
CA SER A 30 30.58 -21.91 -23.29
C SER A 30 31.28 -20.56 -23.55
N ALA A 31 32.37 -20.17 -22.89
CA ALA A 31 33.05 -20.53 -21.64
C ALA A 31 34.21 -19.52 -21.43
N ALA A 32 34.68 -19.38 -20.17
CA ALA A 32 36.00 -18.91 -19.72
C ALA A 32 36.40 -17.41 -19.81
N ALA A 33 36.78 -16.87 -18.64
CA ALA A 33 37.51 -15.61 -18.39
C ALA A 33 39.05 -15.91 -18.32
N PRO A 34 40.02 -14.94 -18.29
CA PRO A 34 40.06 -13.82 -17.34
C PRO A 34 40.61 -12.43 -17.81
N HIS A 35 40.14 -11.40 -17.09
CA HIS A 35 40.74 -10.11 -16.68
C HIS A 35 41.41 -9.15 -17.70
N THR A 36 40.86 -7.93 -17.81
CA THR A 36 41.45 -6.63 -17.35
C THR A 36 40.42 -5.49 -17.58
N GLU A 37 40.11 -4.70 -16.55
CA GLU A 37 39.20 -3.52 -16.58
C GLU A 37 39.97 -2.21 -16.94
N PRO A 38 39.36 -1.00 -17.06
CA PRO A 38 37.93 -0.63 -16.95
C PRO A 38 37.42 0.33 -18.07
N ASN A 39 36.13 0.25 -18.44
CA ASN A 39 35.32 1.44 -18.77
C ASN A 39 33.84 1.10 -19.02
N GLN A 40 32.97 2.04 -18.63
CA GLN A 40 31.58 2.28 -19.06
C GLN A 40 30.41 1.42 -18.50
N SER A 41 29.67 2.10 -17.61
CA SER A 41 28.20 2.29 -17.55
C SER A 41 27.19 1.13 -17.55
N THR A 42 26.36 1.15 -16.49
CA THR A 42 24.87 1.05 -16.44
C THR A 42 24.17 -0.31 -16.29
N ARG A 43 23.63 -0.55 -15.07
CA ARG A 43 22.26 -1.05 -14.81
C ARG A 43 21.76 -0.40 -13.52
N ALA A 44 20.71 0.42 -13.62
CA ALA A 44 19.33 0.13 -13.24
C ALA A 44 19.08 0.16 -11.72
N ILE A 45 18.69 1.34 -11.23
CA ILE A 45 17.81 1.47 -10.06
C ILE A 45 16.63 2.32 -10.53
N GLU A 46 15.46 1.70 -10.43
CA GLU A 46 14.15 2.26 -10.71
C GLU A 46 13.83 3.26 -9.58
N GLY A 47 13.91 4.55 -9.91
CA GLY A 47 13.65 5.64 -8.99
C GLY A 47 12.81 6.70 -9.71
N SER A 48 11.68 7.05 -9.10
CA SER A 48 10.80 8.15 -9.51
C SER A 48 11.60 9.45 -9.70
N TYR A 49 11.47 10.09 -10.87
CA TYR A 49 11.95 11.45 -11.09
C TYR A 49 10.83 12.32 -11.62
N ILE A 50 10.61 13.45 -10.96
CA ILE A 50 9.89 14.60 -11.50
C ILE A 50 10.86 15.30 -12.46
N VAL A 51 10.50 15.39 -13.74
CA VAL A 51 11.27 16.15 -14.73
C VAL A 51 10.98 17.64 -14.52
N LEU A 52 11.97 18.37 -13.99
CA LEU A 52 11.94 19.84 -14.00
C LEU A 52 12.52 20.33 -15.34
N PRO A 53 11.88 21.33 -15.99
CA PRO A 53 12.38 21.88 -17.24
C PRO A 53 13.74 22.60 -17.03
N PRO A 54 14.58 22.68 -18.08
CA PRO A 54 15.89 23.31 -17.98
C PRO A 54 15.78 24.78 -17.53
N PRO A 55 16.81 25.31 -16.83
CA PRO A 55 16.83 26.67 -16.25
C PRO A 55 16.72 27.84 -17.24
N ALA A 56 16.47 27.57 -18.52
CA ALA A 56 16.24 28.57 -19.56
C ALA A 56 14.78 29.06 -19.66
N ALA A 57 13.84 28.50 -18.89
CA ALA A 57 12.40 28.81 -18.99
C ALA A 57 11.78 29.50 -17.76
N SER A 58 12.56 30.30 -17.00
CA SER A 58 12.02 31.09 -15.88
C SER A 58 11.95 32.58 -16.22
N ILE A 59 10.72 33.10 -16.36
CA ILE A 59 10.40 34.51 -16.68
C ILE A 59 9.93 35.23 -15.41
N TYR A 60 10.79 35.31 -14.40
CA TYR A 60 10.63 36.30 -13.33
C TYR A 60 12.00 36.83 -12.91
N LYS A 61 12.25 38.12 -13.22
CA LYS A 61 13.32 38.91 -12.61
C LYS A 61 12.71 40.12 -11.93
N THR A 62 13.00 40.27 -10.64
CA THR A 62 13.06 41.54 -9.91
C THR A 62 14.23 41.52 -8.92
N PRO A 63 14.77 42.69 -8.49
CA PRO A 63 16.22 42.89 -8.35
C PRO A 63 16.72 43.13 -6.91
N ALA A 64 17.97 42.76 -6.63
CA ALA A 64 18.90 43.37 -5.64
C ALA A 64 20.30 42.71 -5.83
N SER A 65 21.32 43.41 -6.32
CA SER A 65 22.30 44.24 -5.59
C SER A 65 23.33 43.44 -4.76
N GLU A 66 24.50 43.17 -5.34
CA GLU A 66 25.82 43.74 -4.97
C GLU A 66 26.98 42.85 -5.47
N GLY A 67 28.01 43.49 -6.05
CA GLY A 67 29.38 42.98 -6.06
C GLY A 67 29.97 42.53 -7.40
N GLY A 68 30.89 43.34 -7.95
CA GLY A 68 32.11 42.81 -8.58
C GLY A 68 32.25 42.87 -10.11
N VAL A 69 32.64 44.04 -10.61
CA VAL A 69 33.73 44.30 -11.60
C VAL A 69 34.01 43.22 -12.67
N ALA A 70 33.68 43.50 -13.95
CA ALA A 70 34.64 43.77 -15.04
C ALA A 70 34.04 43.61 -16.44
N GLN A 71 34.40 44.57 -17.30
CA GLN A 71 34.47 44.56 -18.77
C GLN A 71 33.17 44.58 -19.60
N LEU A 72 32.92 45.81 -20.07
CA LEU A 72 32.00 46.22 -21.11
C LEU A 72 32.55 45.86 -22.51
N THR A 73 31.73 45.19 -23.31
CA THR A 73 31.60 45.46 -24.77
C THR A 73 30.19 45.10 -25.21
N PRO A 74 29.41 46.07 -25.72
CA PRO A 74 28.26 45.81 -26.58
C PRO A 74 28.43 46.56 -27.93
N PRO A 75 27.46 46.52 -28.85
CA PRO A 75 26.99 45.34 -29.57
C PRO A 75 27.02 45.59 -31.10
N GLY A 76 27.06 44.52 -31.90
CA GLY A 76 26.72 44.60 -33.31
C GLY A 76 25.21 44.65 -33.50
N LEU A 77 24.70 45.76 -34.05
CA LEU A 77 23.39 45.82 -34.68
C LEU A 77 23.58 46.22 -36.15
N ASN A 78 23.20 45.30 -37.04
CA ASN A 78 23.05 45.54 -38.46
C ASN A 78 21.82 46.42 -38.68
N SER A 79 22.04 47.61 -39.21
CA SER A 79 21.02 48.35 -39.97
C SER A 79 21.58 48.56 -41.37
N SER A 80 21.01 47.83 -42.31
CA SER A 80 21.19 48.00 -43.74
C SER A 80 20.69 49.38 -44.15
N SER A 81 21.64 50.25 -44.47
CA SER A 81 21.45 51.54 -45.16
C SER A 81 22.70 51.78 -46.01
N PRO A 82 22.58 52.48 -47.14
CA PRO A 82 23.55 52.39 -48.23
C PRO A 82 24.90 52.93 -47.80
N SER A 83 25.96 52.24 -48.22
CA SER A 83 27.36 52.63 -48.09
C SER A 83 27.56 54.12 -48.41
N PRO A 84 27.89 54.99 -47.44
CA PRO A 84 28.52 56.25 -47.75
C PRO A 84 29.99 55.94 -48.02
N GLY A 85 30.47 56.39 -49.18
CA GLY A 85 31.87 56.32 -49.56
C GLY A 85 32.80 56.85 -48.47
N ASN A 86 34.08 56.55 -48.64
CA ASN A 86 35.24 56.73 -47.76
C ASN A 86 35.44 58.12 -47.07
N ASN A 87 34.50 59.06 -47.22
CA ASN A 87 34.56 60.46 -46.79
C ASN A 87 34.28 60.68 -45.29
N SER A 88 33.69 59.70 -44.59
CA SER A 88 33.40 59.85 -43.15
C SER A 88 34.65 59.87 -42.27
N GLY A 89 35.70 59.16 -42.69
CA GLY A 89 36.99 59.09 -41.97
C GLY A 89 37.80 60.38 -42.07
N PHE A 90 37.78 61.06 -43.21
CA PHE A 90 38.51 62.32 -43.37
C PHE A 90 37.85 63.48 -42.63
N HIS A 91 36.52 63.63 -42.75
CA HIS A 91 35.78 64.66 -42.03
C HIS A 91 35.92 64.52 -40.50
N SER A 92 35.92 63.28 -39.99
CA SER A 92 36.18 63.01 -38.57
C SER A 92 37.60 63.44 -38.16
N ASN A 93 38.62 63.08 -38.94
CA ASN A 93 40.01 63.47 -38.65
C ASN A 93 40.24 65.00 -38.70
N VAL A 94 39.62 65.69 -39.67
CA VAL A 94 39.67 67.16 -39.76
C VAL A 94 38.98 67.81 -38.55
N THR A 95 37.85 67.25 -38.11
CA THR A 95 37.12 67.75 -36.93
C THR A 95 37.91 67.52 -35.64
N VAL A 96 38.60 66.37 -35.51
CA VAL A 96 39.49 66.07 -34.38
C VAL A 96 40.70 67.00 -34.35
N LEU A 97 41.33 67.24 -35.51
CA LEU A 97 42.42 68.21 -35.65
C LEU A 97 41.95 69.62 -35.29
N LYS A 98 40.80 70.07 -35.79
CA LYS A 98 40.23 71.38 -35.45
C LYS A 98 40.00 71.53 -33.94
N ARG A 99 39.42 70.52 -33.28
CA ARG A 99 39.21 70.52 -31.83
C ARG A 99 40.54 70.52 -31.06
N ALA A 100 41.54 69.77 -31.52
CA ALA A 100 42.87 69.77 -30.91
C ALA A 100 43.58 71.13 -31.03
N PHE A 101 43.45 71.80 -32.19
CA PHE A 101 43.97 73.17 -32.40
C PHE A 101 43.21 74.22 -31.57
N GLU A 102 41.89 74.11 -31.44
CA GLU A 102 41.09 74.99 -30.56
C GLU A 102 41.51 74.84 -29.09
N ILE A 103 41.73 73.60 -28.61
CA ILE A 103 42.21 73.34 -27.25
C ILE A 103 43.63 73.90 -27.04
N ALA A 104 44.55 73.63 -27.97
CA ALA A 104 45.92 74.14 -27.89
C ALA A 104 45.96 75.68 -27.92
N SER A 105 45.21 76.31 -28.83
CA SER A 105 45.11 77.77 -28.97
C SER A 105 44.50 78.43 -27.73
N SER A 106 43.51 77.78 -27.09
CA SER A 106 42.92 78.28 -25.83
C SER A 106 43.90 78.31 -24.66
N GLN A 107 44.89 77.41 -24.64
CA GLN A 107 45.89 77.30 -23.57
C GLN A 107 47.10 78.20 -23.81
N THR A 108 47.45 78.48 -25.08
CA THR A 108 48.65 79.26 -25.43
C THR A 108 48.36 80.70 -25.84
N GLN A 109 47.09 81.09 -26.06
CA GLN A 109 46.63 82.39 -26.56
C GLN A 109 47.30 82.87 -27.87
N VAL A 110 47.92 81.95 -28.62
CA VAL A 110 48.53 82.24 -29.93
C VAL A 110 47.91 81.31 -30.97
N GLU A 111 47.36 81.87 -32.04
CA GLU A 111 46.89 81.07 -33.19
C GLU A 111 48.10 80.40 -33.84
N GLN A 112 48.16 79.07 -33.73
CA GLN A 112 49.28 78.28 -34.20
C GLN A 112 48.95 77.72 -35.59
N PRO A 113 49.50 78.27 -36.69
CA PRO A 113 49.23 77.76 -38.02
C PRO A 113 49.80 76.36 -38.20
N LEU A 114 49.14 75.52 -39.01
CA LEU A 114 49.72 74.26 -39.47
C LEU A 114 51.10 74.54 -40.06
N CYS A 115 52.10 73.72 -39.73
CA CYS A 115 53.39 73.85 -40.38
C CYS A 115 53.23 73.57 -41.88
N LEU A 116 54.12 74.13 -42.70
CA LEU A 116 54.05 74.02 -44.16
C LEU A 116 53.95 72.56 -44.65
N GLU A 117 54.62 71.63 -43.95
CA GLU A 117 54.56 70.21 -44.28
C GLU A 117 53.18 69.61 -44.00
N CYS A 118 52.54 69.96 -42.86
CA CYS A 118 51.19 69.50 -42.53
C CYS A 118 50.13 70.12 -43.45
N MET A 119 50.30 71.37 -43.87
CA MET A 119 49.40 72.01 -44.84
C MET A 119 49.50 71.35 -46.23
N ARG A 120 50.70 70.99 -46.66
CA ARG A 120 50.93 70.27 -47.92
C ARG A 120 50.26 68.89 -47.92
N VAL A 121 50.44 68.11 -46.84
CA VAL A 121 49.78 66.80 -46.70
C VAL A 121 48.25 66.93 -46.70
N LEU A 122 47.70 67.98 -46.09
CA LEU A 122 46.26 68.23 -46.13
C LEU A 122 45.78 68.61 -47.54
N SER A 123 46.52 69.46 -48.26
CA SER A 123 46.20 69.82 -49.65
C SER A 123 46.23 68.60 -50.56
N ASP A 124 47.31 67.80 -50.53
CA ASP A 124 47.44 66.59 -51.34
C ASP A 124 46.29 65.59 -51.08
N LYS A 125 45.81 65.53 -49.83
CA LYS A 125 44.66 64.69 -49.48
C LYS A 125 43.33 65.24 -49.99
N MET A 126 43.12 66.56 -49.93
CA MET A 126 41.95 67.23 -50.48
C MET A 126 41.91 67.12 -52.01
N ASP A 127 43.05 67.30 -52.68
CA ASP A 127 43.17 67.16 -54.13
C ASP A 127 42.84 65.74 -54.57
N LYS A 128 43.29 64.73 -53.81
CA LYS A 128 42.92 63.33 -54.05
C LYS A 128 41.42 63.06 -53.87
N GLU A 129 40.78 63.62 -52.84
CA GLU A 129 39.32 63.51 -52.68
C GLU A 129 38.57 64.21 -53.82
N ILE A 130 39.07 65.34 -54.32
CA ILE A 130 38.51 66.03 -55.47
C ILE A 130 38.65 65.18 -56.75
N GLU A 131 39.78 64.51 -56.94
CA GLU A 131 39.99 63.58 -58.05
C GLU A 131 39.04 62.37 -57.99
N ASP A 132 38.88 61.77 -56.82
CA ASP A 132 37.97 60.63 -56.61
C ASP A 132 36.51 61.03 -56.90
N VAL A 133 36.05 62.18 -56.38
CA VAL A 133 34.70 62.70 -56.66
C VAL A 133 34.51 63.04 -58.14
N ASN A 134 35.50 63.63 -58.80
CA ASN A 134 35.42 63.90 -60.24
C ASN A 134 35.40 62.61 -61.07
N ALA A 135 36.05 61.54 -60.63
CA ALA A 135 35.98 60.24 -61.26
C ALA A 135 34.57 59.62 -61.12
N ASP A 136 33.96 59.72 -59.94
CA ASP A 136 32.58 59.28 -59.70
C ASP A 136 31.59 60.07 -60.57
N ILE A 137 31.72 61.40 -60.66
CA ILE A 137 30.88 62.25 -61.52
C ILE A 137 30.99 61.78 -62.98
N LYS A 138 32.19 61.57 -63.49
CA LYS A 138 32.40 61.05 -64.86
C LYS A 138 31.78 59.67 -65.06
N ALA A 139 31.81 58.80 -64.06
CA ALA A 139 31.19 57.48 -64.12
C ALA A 139 29.65 57.57 -64.15
N TYR A 140 29.05 58.47 -63.35
CA TYR A 140 27.62 58.76 -63.39
C TYR A 140 27.20 59.40 -64.72
N GLU A 141 27.96 60.36 -65.24
CA GLU A 141 27.73 60.96 -66.55
C GLU A 141 27.80 59.92 -67.68
N ALA A 142 28.78 59.01 -67.65
CA ALA A 142 28.87 57.93 -68.62
C ALA A 142 27.68 56.94 -68.52
N CYS A 143 27.19 56.67 -67.30
CA CYS A 143 26.00 55.83 -67.09
C CYS A 143 24.73 56.53 -67.61
N LEU A 144 24.58 57.84 -67.35
CA LEU A 144 23.48 58.63 -67.87
C LEU A 144 23.50 58.71 -69.40
N GLN A 145 24.66 58.99 -70.01
CA GLN A 145 24.80 58.99 -71.47
C GLN A 145 24.47 57.62 -72.08
N ARG A 146 24.82 56.53 -71.41
CA ARG A 146 24.44 55.17 -71.85
C ARG A 146 22.92 54.95 -71.75
N LEU A 147 22.28 55.40 -70.67
CA LEU A 147 20.82 55.32 -70.51
C LEU A 147 20.07 56.23 -71.49
N GLU A 148 20.64 57.38 -71.87
CA GLU A 148 20.08 58.29 -72.88
C GLU A 148 20.27 57.79 -74.32
N GLN A 149 21.35 57.06 -74.59
CA GLN A 149 21.64 56.44 -75.89
C GLN A 149 20.98 55.07 -76.07
N GLU A 150 20.57 54.40 -74.97
CA GLU A 150 19.67 53.27 -75.09
C GLU A 150 18.40 53.75 -75.80
N PRO A 151 18.07 53.21 -76.99
CA PRO A 151 16.84 53.58 -77.64
C PRO A 151 15.74 53.19 -76.67
N TYR A 152 15.03 54.18 -76.13
CA TYR A 152 13.75 53.94 -75.48
C TYR A 152 13.02 52.99 -76.41
N ASN A 153 12.67 51.81 -75.91
CA ASN A 153 11.78 50.91 -76.62
C ASN A 153 10.42 51.59 -76.57
N ILE A 154 10.26 52.63 -77.40
CA ILE A 154 9.04 53.44 -77.51
C ILE A 154 8.05 52.50 -78.18
N LEU A 155 7.38 51.71 -77.34
CA LEU A 155 6.10 51.12 -77.68
C LEU A 155 5.28 52.23 -78.34
N SER A 156 4.61 51.92 -79.45
CA SER A 156 3.67 52.86 -80.03
C SER A 156 2.74 53.36 -78.93
N GLU A 157 2.32 54.63 -78.96
CA GLU A 157 1.47 55.19 -77.89
C GLU A 157 0.21 54.33 -77.65
N THR A 158 -0.25 53.64 -78.70
CA THR A 158 -1.32 52.64 -78.64
C THR A 158 -0.95 51.33 -77.92
N ASP A 159 0.26 50.82 -78.07
CA ASP A 159 0.70 49.59 -77.39
C ASP A 159 1.07 49.85 -75.93
N PHE A 160 1.63 51.03 -75.64
CA PHE A 160 1.84 51.50 -74.26
C PHE A 160 0.53 51.65 -73.49
N GLN A 161 -0.50 52.21 -74.14
CA GLN A 161 -1.84 52.33 -73.54
C GLN A 161 -2.49 50.96 -73.28
N LYS A 162 -2.30 49.97 -74.16
CA LYS A 162 -2.80 48.60 -73.95
C LYS A 162 -2.09 47.90 -72.79
N GLU A 163 -0.75 47.97 -72.73
CA GLU A 163 -0.01 47.35 -71.63
C GLU A 163 -0.30 48.04 -70.29
N LYS A 164 -0.45 49.37 -70.29
CA LYS A 164 -0.88 50.13 -69.11
C LYS A 164 -2.26 49.66 -68.62
N GLN A 165 -3.24 49.54 -69.52
CA GLN A 165 -4.57 49.04 -69.15
C GLN A 165 -4.54 47.61 -68.61
N LYS A 166 -3.72 46.75 -69.21
CA LYS A 166 -3.54 45.37 -68.74
C LYS A 166 -2.95 45.32 -67.33
N ILE A 167 -1.91 46.13 -67.06
CA ILE A 167 -1.30 46.24 -65.73
C ILE A 167 -2.30 46.82 -64.72
N GLU A 168 -3.08 47.83 -65.09
CA GLU A 168 -4.12 48.41 -64.22
C GLU A 168 -5.23 47.39 -63.88
N GLU A 169 -5.64 46.55 -64.84
CA GLU A 169 -6.59 45.47 -64.60
C GLU A 169 -6.01 44.37 -63.70
N GLU A 170 -4.75 43.98 -63.90
CA GLU A 170 -4.04 43.02 -63.06
C GLU A 170 -3.86 43.56 -61.64
N GLU A 171 -3.47 44.83 -61.49
CA GLU A 171 -3.34 45.51 -60.21
C GLU A 171 -4.68 45.54 -59.46
N LYS A 172 -5.78 45.82 -60.16
CA LYS A 172 -7.12 45.81 -59.57
C LYS A 172 -7.54 44.41 -59.11
N LYS A 173 -7.24 43.36 -59.90
CA LYS A 173 -7.50 41.96 -59.52
C LYS A 173 -6.66 41.54 -58.30
N LEU A 174 -5.38 41.88 -58.28
CA LEU A 174 -4.48 41.60 -57.17
C LEU A 174 -4.92 42.33 -55.89
N LYS A 175 -5.33 43.59 -55.99
CA LYS A 175 -5.87 44.35 -54.85
C LYS A 175 -7.13 43.68 -54.28
N ALA A 176 -8.06 43.25 -55.13
CA ALA A 176 -9.26 42.54 -54.68
C ALA A 176 -8.92 41.20 -54.01
N ALA A 177 -7.94 40.45 -54.54
CA ALA A 177 -7.49 39.19 -53.94
C ALA A 177 -6.80 39.39 -52.58
N ILE A 178 -6.04 40.48 -52.43
CA ILE A 178 -5.43 40.86 -51.14
C ILE A 178 -6.51 41.20 -50.12
N GLU A 179 -7.52 42.00 -50.49
CA GLU A 179 -8.62 42.36 -49.60
C GLU A 179 -9.41 41.13 -49.13
N GLU A 180 -9.69 40.19 -50.03
CA GLU A 180 -10.34 38.91 -49.68
C GLU A 180 -9.46 38.06 -48.74
N ALA A 181 -8.16 37.96 -49.03
CA ALA A 181 -7.21 37.23 -48.19
C ALA A 181 -7.06 37.86 -46.79
N GLU A 182 -7.03 39.18 -46.69
CA GLU A 182 -6.99 39.91 -45.41
C GLU A 182 -8.27 39.66 -44.60
N LYS A 183 -9.43 39.64 -45.26
CA LYS A 183 -10.70 39.32 -44.60
C LYS A 183 -10.70 37.90 -44.04
N LEU A 184 -10.30 36.91 -44.85
CA LEU A 184 -10.19 35.51 -44.40
C LEU A 184 -9.17 35.36 -43.26
N TYR A 185 -8.03 36.05 -43.35
CA TYR A 185 -7.02 36.04 -42.30
C TYR A 185 -7.57 36.61 -40.98
N SER A 186 -8.36 37.68 -41.06
CA SER A 186 -8.98 38.29 -39.87
C SER A 186 -10.00 37.36 -39.21
N GLU A 187 -10.79 36.62 -39.99
CA GLU A 187 -11.78 35.65 -39.51
C GLU A 187 -11.07 34.46 -38.85
N VAL A 188 -10.10 33.84 -39.55
CA VAL A 188 -9.30 32.73 -39.00
C VAL A 188 -8.54 33.15 -37.74
N SER A 189 -8.00 34.37 -37.69
CA SER A 189 -7.32 34.87 -36.49
C SER A 189 -8.28 35.04 -35.30
N SER A 190 -9.54 35.42 -35.55
CA SER A 190 -10.55 35.51 -34.49
C SER A 190 -10.93 34.13 -33.96
N GLU A 191 -11.17 33.16 -34.86
CA GLU A 191 -11.48 31.78 -34.48
C GLU A 191 -10.33 31.13 -33.70
N MET A 192 -9.09 31.39 -34.10
CA MET A 192 -7.91 30.85 -33.43
C MET A 192 -7.79 31.38 -31.98
N LYS A 193 -8.11 32.65 -31.74
CA LYS A 193 -8.15 33.22 -30.39
C LYS A 193 -9.24 32.59 -29.54
N ASP A 194 -10.43 32.39 -30.11
CA ASP A 194 -11.55 31.74 -29.42
C ASP A 194 -11.22 30.29 -29.04
N LEU A 195 -10.55 29.55 -29.94
CA LEU A 195 -10.08 28.20 -29.67
C LEU A 195 -8.99 28.18 -28.59
N GLU A 196 -8.08 29.15 -28.58
CA GLU A 196 -7.04 29.25 -27.57
C GLU A 196 -7.64 29.52 -26.17
N ILE A 197 -8.65 30.39 -26.08
CA ILE A 197 -9.37 30.64 -24.83
C ILE A 197 -10.07 29.36 -24.35
N LYS A 198 -10.74 28.63 -25.25
CA LYS A 198 -11.40 27.36 -24.91
C LYS A 198 -10.38 26.32 -24.45
N SER A 199 -9.21 26.22 -25.07
CA SER A 199 -8.14 25.30 -24.67
C SER A 199 -7.71 25.57 -23.23
N LYS A 200 -7.46 26.83 -22.87
CA LYS A 200 -7.09 27.22 -21.49
C LYS A 200 -8.17 26.86 -20.48
N GLN A 201 -9.44 27.07 -20.83
CA GLN A 201 -10.56 26.67 -19.97
C GLN A 201 -10.65 25.15 -19.78
N PHE A 202 -10.34 24.37 -20.82
CA PHE A 202 -10.30 22.91 -20.72
C PHE A 202 -9.13 22.43 -19.85
N GLU A 203 -7.95 23.03 -19.98
CA GLU A 203 -6.78 22.72 -19.14
C GLU A 203 -7.07 22.99 -17.66
N GLU A 204 -7.67 24.13 -17.32
CA GLU A 204 -8.07 24.46 -15.93
C GLU A 204 -9.15 23.50 -15.38
N LEU A 205 -10.05 23.01 -16.24
CA LEU A 205 -11.07 22.04 -15.84
C LEU A 205 -10.46 20.66 -15.62
N GLU A 206 -9.51 20.26 -16.46
CA GLU A 206 -8.80 18.99 -16.35
C GLU A 206 -7.96 18.96 -15.07
N GLU A 207 -7.24 20.04 -14.75
CA GLU A 207 -6.46 20.14 -13.51
C GLU A 207 -7.35 19.99 -12.28
N ARG A 208 -8.48 20.69 -12.24
CA ARG A 208 -9.47 20.54 -11.15
C ARG A 208 -10.01 19.12 -11.05
N TYR A 209 -10.33 18.50 -12.18
CA TYR A 209 -10.78 17.11 -12.22
C TYR A 209 -9.73 16.16 -11.62
N TRP A 210 -8.45 16.32 -11.99
CA TRP A 210 -7.38 15.50 -11.46
C TRP A 210 -7.18 15.71 -9.95
N HIS A 211 -7.32 16.92 -9.45
CA HIS A 211 -7.28 17.19 -8.02
C HIS A 211 -8.42 16.50 -7.26
N GLU A 212 -9.65 16.60 -7.76
CA GLU A 212 -10.81 15.93 -7.16
C GLU A 212 -10.68 14.40 -7.22
N PHE A 213 -10.22 13.87 -8.35
CA PHE A 213 -9.99 12.44 -8.52
C PHE A 213 -8.91 11.92 -7.56
N ASN A 214 -7.79 12.62 -7.44
CA ASN A 214 -6.72 12.24 -6.52
C ASN A 214 -7.18 12.30 -5.05
N SER A 215 -7.95 13.32 -4.68
CA SER A 215 -8.56 13.43 -3.35
C SER A 215 -9.50 12.25 -3.07
N PHE A 216 -10.34 11.89 -4.04
CA PHE A 216 -11.24 10.73 -3.92
C PHE A 216 -10.48 9.41 -3.81
N GLN A 217 -9.45 9.19 -4.64
CA GLN A 217 -8.60 7.99 -4.57
C GLN A 217 -7.90 7.86 -3.21
N PHE A 218 -7.43 8.98 -2.65
CA PHE A 218 -6.83 9.00 -1.33
C PHE A 218 -7.84 8.59 -0.25
N GLN A 219 -9.06 9.14 -0.27
CA GLN A 219 -10.12 8.77 0.67
C GLN A 219 -10.51 7.30 0.54
N LEU A 220 -10.66 6.80 -0.70
CA LEU A 220 -10.98 5.40 -0.96
C LEU A 220 -9.90 4.47 -0.40
N THR A 221 -8.62 4.82 -0.60
CA THR A 221 -7.49 4.06 -0.08
C THR A 221 -7.48 4.06 1.45
N SER A 222 -7.71 5.21 2.09
CA SER A 222 -7.80 5.30 3.55
C SER A 222 -8.92 4.43 4.13
N HIS A 223 -10.11 4.44 3.52
CA HIS A 223 -11.22 3.58 3.97
C HIS A 223 -10.96 2.10 3.73
N GLN A 224 -10.28 1.77 2.62
CA GLN A 224 -9.87 0.42 2.29
C GLN A 224 -8.86 -0.12 3.32
N GLU A 225 -7.87 0.68 3.72
CA GLU A 225 -6.91 0.35 4.77
C GLU A 225 -7.59 0.19 6.15
N GLU A 226 -8.50 1.10 6.51
CA GLU A 226 -9.27 1.00 7.76
C GLU A 226 -10.08 -0.30 7.81
N ARG A 227 -10.76 -0.63 6.71
CA ARG A 227 -11.54 -1.86 6.58
C ARG A 227 -10.66 -3.10 6.74
N ASP A 228 -9.51 -3.13 6.05
CA ASP A 228 -8.61 -4.27 6.10
C ASP A 228 -7.96 -4.42 7.50
N ALA A 229 -7.67 -3.32 8.19
CA ALA A 229 -7.24 -3.32 9.59
C ALA A 229 -8.30 -3.89 10.55
N VAL A 230 -9.56 -3.52 10.35
CA VAL A 230 -10.69 -4.08 11.11
C VAL A 230 -10.85 -5.57 10.84
N PHE A 231 -10.74 -6.01 9.59
CA PHE A 231 -10.81 -7.44 9.25
C PHE A 231 -9.69 -8.24 9.91
N ALA A 232 -8.45 -7.75 9.89
CA ALA A 232 -7.34 -8.40 10.58
C ALA A 232 -7.59 -8.53 12.09
N ARG A 233 -8.15 -7.49 12.73
CA ARG A 233 -8.51 -7.55 14.15
C ARG A 233 -9.62 -8.56 14.43
N ILE A 234 -10.61 -8.66 13.54
CA ILE A 234 -11.68 -9.65 13.64
C ILE A 234 -11.10 -11.06 13.55
N GLU A 235 -10.20 -11.33 12.60
CA GLU A 235 -9.55 -12.63 12.44
C GLU A 235 -8.77 -13.04 13.69
N VAL A 236 -7.93 -12.15 14.24
CA VAL A 236 -7.19 -12.40 15.49
C VAL A 236 -8.15 -12.70 16.65
N SER A 237 -9.22 -11.92 16.76
CA SER A 237 -10.22 -12.10 17.82
C SER A 237 -10.98 -13.43 17.66
N GLN A 238 -11.26 -13.85 16.43
CA GLN A 238 -11.89 -15.13 16.13
C GLN A 238 -10.98 -16.31 16.50
N VAL A 239 -9.70 -16.26 16.12
CA VAL A 239 -8.72 -17.28 16.49
C VAL A 239 -8.58 -17.36 18.02
N HIS A 240 -8.50 -16.22 18.70
CA HIS A 240 -8.44 -16.19 20.16
C HIS A 240 -9.72 -16.74 20.81
N LEU A 241 -10.89 -16.41 20.25
CA LEU A 241 -12.15 -16.96 20.71
C LEU A 241 -12.20 -18.49 20.53
N GLU A 242 -11.76 -19.01 19.39
CA GLU A 242 -11.68 -20.47 19.19
C GLU A 242 -10.76 -21.16 20.18
N LEU A 243 -9.63 -20.53 20.50
CA LEU A 243 -8.72 -21.03 21.52
C LEU A 243 -9.42 -21.08 22.89
N LEU A 244 -10.04 -19.98 23.30
CA LEU A 244 -10.78 -19.89 24.57
C LEU A 244 -11.95 -20.88 24.65
N LYS A 245 -12.63 -21.13 23.52
CA LYS A 245 -13.69 -22.15 23.42
C LYS A 245 -13.15 -23.57 23.62
N ARG A 246 -11.91 -23.84 23.22
CA ARG A 246 -11.25 -25.15 23.36
C ARG A 246 -10.63 -25.32 24.75
N THR A 247 -10.13 -24.26 25.38
CA THR A 247 -9.53 -24.30 26.71
C THR A 247 -10.62 -24.41 27.76
N ASN A 248 -10.82 -25.61 28.30
CA ASN A 248 -11.65 -25.79 29.48
C ASN A 248 -10.75 -25.95 30.70
N VAL A 249 -10.77 -24.94 31.58
CA VAL A 249 -9.90 -24.89 32.76
C VAL A 249 -10.02 -26.15 33.63
N LEU A 250 -11.20 -26.74 33.77
CA LEU A 250 -11.39 -27.94 34.60
C LEU A 250 -10.89 -29.22 33.92
N ASN A 251 -11.03 -29.32 32.59
CA ASN A 251 -10.47 -30.45 31.83
C ASN A 251 -8.93 -30.38 31.78
N ASP A 252 -8.38 -29.16 31.70
CA ASP A 252 -6.93 -28.93 31.72
C ASP A 252 -6.35 -29.12 33.13
N ALA A 253 -7.08 -28.73 34.18
CA ALA A 253 -6.67 -28.94 35.57
C ALA A 253 -6.79 -30.40 36.04
N PHE A 254 -7.72 -31.17 35.49
CA PHE A 254 -7.92 -32.59 35.82
C PHE A 254 -7.99 -33.44 34.55
N TYR A 255 -6.83 -33.61 33.91
CA TYR A 255 -6.72 -34.37 32.69
C TYR A 255 -6.81 -35.88 32.97
N ILE A 256 -7.99 -36.46 32.71
CA ILE A 256 -8.22 -37.91 32.83
C ILE A 256 -7.99 -38.60 31.48
N SER A 257 -7.02 -39.51 31.45
CA SER A 257 -6.66 -40.31 30.28
C SER A 257 -6.39 -41.75 30.67
N HIS A 258 -5.76 -42.53 29.79
CA HIS A 258 -5.34 -43.89 30.09
C HIS A 258 -3.95 -44.16 29.47
N ASP A 259 -3.12 -44.86 30.23
CA ASP A 259 -1.84 -45.39 29.77
C ASP A 259 -1.97 -46.93 29.67
N GLY A 260 -2.27 -47.40 28.46
CA GLY A 260 -2.60 -48.81 28.21
C GLY A 260 -3.77 -49.33 29.06
N VAL A 261 -3.46 -50.19 30.04
CA VAL A 261 -4.43 -50.84 30.93
C VAL A 261 -4.74 -50.00 32.18
N ILE A 262 -3.89 -49.03 32.53
CA ILE A 262 -4.05 -48.19 33.72
C ILE A 262 -4.75 -46.87 33.36
N GLY A 263 -5.65 -46.40 34.23
CA GLY A 263 -6.22 -45.05 34.10
C GLY A 263 -5.28 -44.00 34.68
N THR A 264 -5.17 -42.83 34.04
CA THR A 264 -4.32 -41.73 34.51
C THR A 264 -5.13 -40.49 34.80
N ILE A 265 -4.74 -39.74 35.84
CA ILE A 265 -5.26 -38.40 36.13
C ILE A 265 -4.09 -37.45 36.36
N ASN A 266 -4.00 -36.37 35.59
CA ASN A 266 -2.84 -35.45 35.58
C ASN A 266 -1.49 -36.19 35.47
N ASN A 267 -1.46 -37.21 34.60
CA ASN A 267 -0.33 -38.12 34.38
C ASN A 267 0.03 -39.06 35.54
N PHE A 268 -0.70 -39.07 36.65
CA PHE A 268 -0.52 -40.06 37.72
C PHE A 268 -1.30 -41.35 37.41
N ARG A 269 -0.63 -42.50 37.44
CA ARG A 269 -1.22 -43.82 37.18
C ARG A 269 -1.98 -44.34 38.39
N LEU A 270 -3.27 -44.61 38.21
CA LEU A 270 -4.13 -45.15 39.27
C LEU A 270 -4.33 -46.66 39.07
N GLY A 271 -3.42 -47.45 39.63
CA GLY A 271 -3.48 -48.91 39.62
C GLY A 271 -2.12 -49.56 39.76
N ARG A 272 -2.11 -50.89 39.85
CA ARG A 272 -0.90 -51.71 39.94
C ARG A 272 -1.06 -52.95 39.06
N LEU A 273 -0.06 -53.28 38.27
CA LEU A 273 0.02 -54.54 37.55
C LEU A 273 1.23 -55.33 38.01
N SER A 274 1.19 -56.66 37.88
CA SER A 274 2.32 -57.52 38.20
C SER A 274 3.55 -57.24 37.32
N ASN A 275 3.36 -56.65 36.14
CA ASN A 275 4.44 -56.32 35.19
C ASN A 275 4.92 -54.86 35.31
N VAL A 276 4.13 -53.98 35.94
CA VAL A 276 4.45 -52.55 36.11
C VAL A 276 4.04 -52.17 37.52
N GLU A 277 5.02 -52.15 38.42
CA GLU A 277 4.83 -51.72 39.79
C GLU A 277 4.79 -50.20 39.84
N VAL A 278 3.62 -49.66 40.19
CA VAL A 278 3.42 -48.23 40.43
C VAL A 278 3.63 -47.97 41.92
N GLU A 279 4.41 -46.95 42.26
CA GLU A 279 4.66 -46.55 43.64
C GLU A 279 3.38 -46.05 44.32
N TRP A 280 3.25 -46.30 45.62
CA TRP A 280 2.08 -45.86 46.38
C TRP A 280 1.92 -44.34 46.37
N ASP A 281 3.01 -43.58 46.34
CA ASP A 281 2.97 -42.12 46.29
C ASP A 281 2.27 -41.60 45.02
N GLU A 282 2.46 -42.29 43.87
CA GLU A 282 1.81 -41.95 42.61
C GLU A 282 0.30 -42.27 42.66
N ILE A 283 -0.05 -43.43 43.23
CA ILE A 283 -1.46 -43.86 43.41
C ILE A 283 -2.19 -42.92 44.39
N ASN A 284 -1.52 -42.55 45.47
CA ASN A 284 -2.01 -41.62 46.48
C ASN A 284 -2.24 -40.23 45.89
N ALA A 285 -1.31 -39.73 45.07
CA ALA A 285 -1.48 -38.49 44.34
C ALA A 285 -2.67 -38.56 43.37
N ALA A 286 -2.82 -39.66 42.63
CA ALA A 286 -3.96 -39.88 41.73
C ALA A 286 -5.30 -39.89 42.47
N TRP A 287 -5.39 -40.57 43.62
CA TRP A 287 -6.56 -40.53 44.50
C TRP A 287 -6.85 -39.14 45.04
N GLY A 288 -5.80 -38.39 45.40
CA GLY A 288 -5.89 -36.98 45.81
C GLY A 288 -6.54 -36.10 44.76
N GLN A 289 -6.10 -36.25 43.50
CA GLN A 289 -6.66 -35.51 42.36
C GLN A 289 -8.12 -35.92 42.09
N ALA A 290 -8.44 -37.21 42.14
CA ALA A 290 -9.81 -37.70 41.95
C ALA A 290 -10.76 -37.23 43.07
N ALA A 291 -10.27 -37.21 44.31
CA ALA A 291 -10.96 -36.69 45.48
C ALA A 291 -11.23 -35.19 45.36
N LEU A 292 -10.23 -34.40 44.95
CA LEU A 292 -10.37 -32.97 44.73
C LEU A 292 -11.40 -32.68 43.65
N LEU A 293 -11.34 -33.38 42.51
CA LEU A 293 -12.28 -33.22 41.42
C LEU A 293 -13.74 -33.46 41.86
N LEU A 294 -14.01 -34.60 42.50
CA LEU A 294 -15.36 -34.92 42.96
C LEU A 294 -15.84 -33.97 44.06
N HIS A 295 -14.96 -33.56 44.97
CA HIS A 295 -15.27 -32.56 45.98
C HIS A 295 -15.65 -31.21 45.36
N THR A 296 -14.86 -30.70 44.41
CA THR A 296 -15.13 -29.41 43.73
C THR A 296 -16.46 -29.44 42.99
N MET A 297 -16.78 -30.52 42.27
CA MET A 297 -18.06 -30.66 41.57
C MET A 297 -19.25 -30.71 42.55
N ALA A 298 -19.11 -31.45 43.66
CA ALA A 298 -20.16 -31.55 44.67
C ALA A 298 -20.38 -30.24 45.44
N GLN A 299 -19.30 -29.53 45.77
CA GLN A 299 -19.36 -28.25 46.47
C GLN A 299 -20.03 -27.17 45.60
N TYR A 300 -19.79 -27.15 44.29
CA TYR A 300 -20.40 -26.20 43.37
C TYR A 300 -21.94 -26.27 43.39
N PHE A 301 -22.50 -27.48 43.49
CA PHE A 301 -23.95 -27.69 43.54
C PHE A 301 -24.54 -27.64 44.97
N THR A 302 -23.76 -27.26 45.98
CA THR A 302 -24.28 -27.02 47.33
C THR A 302 -25.12 -25.73 47.34
N PRO A 303 -26.34 -25.69 47.90
CA PRO A 303 -27.00 -26.71 48.73
C PRO A 303 -27.94 -27.69 48.00
N LYS A 304 -28.07 -27.62 46.67
CA LYS A 304 -28.98 -28.49 45.89
C LYS A 304 -28.58 -29.96 45.97
N PHE A 305 -27.29 -30.25 46.00
CA PHE A 305 -26.76 -31.59 46.27
C PHE A 305 -26.48 -31.75 47.77
N GLN A 306 -27.17 -32.68 48.42
CA GLN A 306 -26.90 -33.02 49.82
C GLN A 306 -25.62 -33.84 49.90
N TYR A 307 -24.50 -33.17 50.21
CA TYR A 307 -23.18 -33.78 50.36
C TYR A 307 -23.09 -34.64 51.65
N ARG A 308 -23.78 -35.78 51.64
CA ARG A 308 -23.89 -36.72 52.78
C ARG A 308 -22.56 -37.38 53.09
N ILE A 309 -21.87 -37.86 52.06
CA ILE A 309 -20.53 -38.41 52.15
C ILE A 309 -19.54 -37.27 51.87
N LYS A 310 -18.72 -36.90 52.86
CA LYS A 310 -17.78 -35.78 52.74
C LYS A 310 -16.41 -36.26 52.33
N ILE A 311 -15.96 -35.84 51.15
CA ILE A 311 -14.59 -36.08 50.67
C ILE A 311 -13.74 -34.87 51.07
N HIS A 312 -12.59 -35.16 51.67
CA HIS A 312 -11.61 -34.18 52.12
C HIS A 312 -10.36 -34.30 51.24
N PRO A 313 -10.20 -33.43 50.23
CA PRO A 313 -9.01 -33.42 49.39
C PRO A 313 -7.84 -32.83 50.19
N MET A 314 -6.90 -33.67 50.60
CA MET A 314 -5.71 -33.28 51.38
C MET A 314 -4.43 -33.64 50.62
N GLY A 315 -4.34 -33.24 49.35
CA GLY A 315 -3.25 -33.65 48.46
C GLY A 315 -3.21 -35.16 48.29
N SER A 316 -2.05 -35.79 48.45
CA SER A 316 -1.87 -37.25 48.33
C SER A 316 -2.48 -38.05 49.49
N TYR A 317 -3.09 -37.40 50.49
CA TYR A 317 -3.66 -38.07 51.66
C TYR A 317 -5.18 -37.85 51.78
N PRO A 318 -5.99 -38.12 50.73
CA PRO A 318 -7.41 -37.86 50.77
C PRO A 318 -8.12 -38.70 51.84
N ARG A 319 -9.18 -38.14 52.43
CA ARG A 319 -10.01 -38.81 53.44
C ARG A 319 -11.49 -38.74 53.08
N VAL A 320 -12.24 -39.77 53.42
CA VAL A 320 -13.68 -39.83 53.16
C VAL A 320 -14.41 -40.03 54.49
N THR A 321 -15.39 -39.18 54.76
CA THR A 321 -16.25 -39.28 55.94
C THR A 321 -17.62 -39.77 55.53
N ASP A 322 -18.01 -40.89 56.14
CA ASP A 322 -19.31 -41.55 55.98
C ASP A 322 -20.44 -40.70 56.61
N ILE A 323 -21.69 -41.05 56.28
CA ILE A 323 -22.96 -40.54 56.81
C ILE A 323 -22.97 -40.59 58.35
N HIS A 324 -22.31 -41.60 58.95
CA HIS A 324 -22.17 -41.73 60.40
C HIS A 324 -21.01 -40.91 61.01
N ASN A 325 -20.42 -40.00 60.24
CA ASN A 325 -19.29 -39.15 60.64
C ASN A 325 -18.00 -39.92 60.96
N ASN A 326 -17.87 -41.16 60.47
CA ASN A 326 -16.65 -41.96 60.57
C ASN A 326 -15.71 -41.60 59.41
N THR A 327 -14.45 -41.30 59.72
CA THR A 327 -13.45 -40.91 58.71
C THR A 327 -12.57 -42.10 58.33
N TYR A 328 -12.42 -42.31 57.02
CA TYR A 328 -11.62 -43.36 56.41
C TYR A 328 -10.51 -42.76 55.54
N GLU A 329 -9.36 -43.42 55.52
CA GLU A 329 -8.17 -42.98 54.79
C GLU A 329 -8.16 -43.60 53.38
N LEU A 330 -8.11 -42.76 52.35
CA LEU A 330 -8.07 -43.15 50.93
C LEU A 330 -6.64 -43.04 50.38
N PHE A 331 -5.65 -43.44 51.18
CA PHE A 331 -4.24 -43.48 50.78
C PHE A 331 -3.56 -44.73 51.36
N GLY A 332 -2.51 -45.19 50.68
CA GLY A 332 -1.60 -46.24 51.13
C GLY A 332 -0.28 -45.70 51.70
N PRO A 333 0.68 -46.56 52.09
CA PRO A 333 0.71 -47.99 51.82
C PRO A 333 -0.27 -48.78 52.69
N VAL A 334 -0.92 -49.76 52.07
CA VAL A 334 -1.96 -50.56 52.71
C VAL A 334 -1.39 -51.93 53.05
N ASN A 335 -1.19 -52.22 54.34
CA ASN A 335 -0.86 -53.57 54.81
C ASN A 335 -2.11 -54.46 54.76
N LEU A 336 -1.95 -55.78 54.64
CA LEU A 336 -3.06 -56.75 54.54
C LEU A 336 -4.04 -56.67 55.74
N PHE A 337 -3.60 -56.16 56.89
CA PHE A 337 -4.43 -55.94 58.08
C PHE A 337 -5.17 -54.58 58.07
N TRP A 338 -4.72 -53.62 57.28
CA TRP A 338 -5.32 -52.27 57.15
C TRP A 338 -6.10 -52.04 55.85
N SER A 339 -6.14 -53.04 54.96
CA SER A 339 -6.89 -52.99 53.71
C SER A 339 -8.38 -52.73 53.89
N THR A 340 -8.96 -53.22 54.98
CA THR A 340 -10.40 -53.05 55.26
C THR A 340 -10.83 -51.57 55.42
N ARG A 341 -9.95 -50.68 55.89
CA ARG A 341 -10.25 -49.24 56.00
C ARG A 341 -10.14 -48.53 54.66
N PHE A 342 -9.10 -48.85 53.89
CA PHE A 342 -8.90 -48.33 52.55
C PHE A 342 -10.00 -48.79 51.59
N ASP A 343 -10.39 -50.06 51.67
CA ASP A 343 -11.49 -50.64 50.90
C ASP A 343 -12.82 -49.94 51.20
N LYS A 344 -13.12 -49.69 52.49
CA LYS A 344 -14.28 -48.88 52.88
C LYS A 344 -14.21 -47.46 52.33
N ALA A 345 -13.05 -46.82 52.36
CA ALA A 345 -12.87 -45.48 51.81
C ALA A 345 -13.16 -45.45 50.30
N MET A 346 -12.66 -46.44 49.54
CA MET A 346 -12.91 -46.57 48.10
C MET A 346 -14.40 -46.82 47.80
N THR A 347 -15.07 -47.67 48.58
CA THR A 347 -16.51 -47.91 48.42
C THR A 347 -17.32 -46.64 48.72
N TRP A 348 -17.00 -45.91 49.79
CA TRP A 348 -17.68 -44.64 50.08
C TRP A 348 -17.42 -43.58 49.00
N PHE A 349 -16.22 -43.55 48.42
CA PHE A 349 -15.93 -42.70 47.27
C PHE A 349 -16.81 -43.06 46.06
N LEU A 350 -16.96 -44.35 45.74
CA LEU A 350 -17.85 -44.82 44.67
C LEU A 350 -19.31 -44.48 44.94
N THR A 351 -19.78 -44.65 46.18
CA THR A 351 -21.15 -44.27 46.56
C THR A 351 -21.36 -42.78 46.35
N CYS A 352 -20.41 -41.93 46.75
CA CYS A 352 -20.48 -40.49 46.49
C CYS A 352 -20.53 -40.16 44.99
N LEU A 353 -19.71 -40.83 44.18
CA LEU A 353 -19.73 -40.68 42.72
C LEU A 353 -21.07 -41.10 42.11
N GLN A 354 -21.65 -42.20 42.60
CA GLN A 354 -22.95 -42.69 42.16
C GLN A 354 -24.07 -41.71 42.54
N GLU A 355 -24.12 -41.25 43.80
CA GLU A 355 -25.09 -40.26 44.26
C GLU A 355 -25.01 -38.97 43.43
N PHE A 356 -23.79 -38.52 43.09
CA PHE A 356 -23.58 -37.36 42.25
C PHE A 356 -24.07 -37.58 40.80
N ALA A 357 -23.82 -38.76 40.23
CA ALA A 357 -24.31 -39.10 38.89
C ALA A 357 -25.85 -39.20 38.85
N GLU A 358 -26.48 -39.75 39.88
CA GLU A 358 -27.94 -39.80 40.00
C GLU A 358 -28.53 -38.40 40.16
N PHE A 359 -27.90 -37.53 40.96
CA PHE A 359 -28.25 -36.12 41.05
C PHE A 359 -28.16 -35.43 39.68
N ALA A 360 -27.07 -35.66 38.94
CA ALA A 360 -26.87 -35.10 37.60
C ALA A 360 -27.97 -35.53 36.61
N ILE A 361 -28.32 -36.83 36.60
CA ILE A 361 -29.41 -37.37 35.77
C ILE A 361 -30.77 -36.76 36.14
N ASN A 362 -31.03 -36.54 37.43
CA ASN A 362 -32.28 -35.93 37.87
C ASN A 362 -32.35 -34.43 37.51
N LEU A 363 -31.21 -33.72 37.56
CA LEU A 363 -31.13 -32.33 37.12
C LEU A 363 -31.36 -32.20 35.60
N ASP A 364 -30.84 -33.13 34.80
CA ASP A 364 -31.12 -33.18 33.35
C ASP A 364 -32.62 -33.38 33.05
N LYS A 365 -33.30 -34.20 33.85
CA LYS A 365 -34.76 -34.40 33.75
C LYS A 365 -35.52 -33.13 34.11
N GLU A 366 -35.13 -32.43 35.18
CA GLU A 366 -35.73 -31.16 35.59
C GLU A 366 -35.57 -30.09 34.50
N ASN A 367 -34.40 -30.04 33.86
CA ASN A 367 -34.08 -29.10 32.78
C ASN A 367 -34.66 -29.51 31.40
N ASN A 368 -35.48 -30.56 31.32
CA ASN A 368 -36.06 -31.09 30.08
C ASN A 368 -35.02 -31.42 28.99
N VAL A 369 -33.83 -31.90 29.39
CA VAL A 369 -32.78 -32.30 28.44
C VAL A 369 -33.22 -33.59 27.73
N PRO A 370 -33.08 -33.70 26.39
CA PRO A 370 -33.43 -34.92 25.67
C PRO A 370 -32.67 -36.15 26.21
N PRO A 371 -33.28 -37.34 26.26
CA PRO A 371 -32.67 -38.56 26.80
C PRO A 371 -31.44 -39.06 26.01
N GLU A 372 -31.18 -38.48 24.84
CA GLU A 372 -29.97 -38.70 24.04
C GLU A 372 -28.79 -37.86 24.52
N LYS A 373 -29.04 -36.72 25.16
CA LYS A 373 -28.03 -35.78 25.69
C LYS A 373 -27.88 -35.87 27.20
N SER A 374 -28.74 -36.61 27.88
CA SER A 374 -28.65 -36.81 29.32
C SER A 374 -27.43 -37.66 29.69
N LEU A 375 -26.91 -37.43 30.90
CA LEU A 375 -25.77 -38.20 31.42
C LEU A 375 -26.08 -39.71 31.45
N LYS A 376 -25.22 -40.51 30.83
CA LYS A 376 -25.21 -41.97 30.95
C LYS A 376 -23.81 -42.41 31.33
N LEU A 377 -23.67 -42.98 32.52
CA LEU A 377 -22.40 -43.54 32.95
C LEU A 377 -22.02 -44.74 32.06
N PRO A 378 -20.81 -44.79 31.49
CA PRO A 378 -20.38 -45.91 30.65
C PRO A 378 -20.27 -47.22 31.44
N TYR A 379 -19.93 -47.14 32.73
CA TYR A 379 -19.83 -48.31 33.61
C TYR A 379 -20.80 -48.19 34.79
N LYS A 380 -21.66 -49.18 34.97
CA LYS A 380 -22.61 -49.22 36.09
C LYS A 380 -21.85 -49.38 37.41
N ILE A 381 -22.20 -48.57 38.41
CA ILE A 381 -21.71 -48.69 39.79
C ILE A 381 -22.74 -49.51 40.57
N ASP A 382 -22.30 -50.55 41.27
CA ASP A 382 -23.14 -51.42 42.11
C ASP A 382 -22.37 -51.75 43.40
N GLY A 383 -22.57 -50.94 44.44
CA GLY A 383 -21.87 -51.07 45.71
C GLY A 383 -20.34 -50.94 45.55
N ASP A 384 -19.63 -52.05 45.76
CA ASP A 384 -18.17 -52.14 45.66
C ASP A 384 -17.66 -52.40 44.22
N LYS A 385 -18.56 -52.59 43.25
CA LYS A 385 -18.22 -52.96 41.88
C LYS A 385 -18.46 -51.83 40.89
N VAL A 386 -17.54 -51.67 39.94
CA VAL A 386 -17.68 -50.79 38.78
C VAL A 386 -17.61 -51.64 37.51
N GLY A 387 -18.73 -51.70 36.79
CA GLY A 387 -18.95 -52.65 35.71
C GLY A 387 -18.97 -54.08 36.24
N SER A 388 -17.96 -54.87 35.88
CA SER A 388 -17.81 -56.28 36.29
C SER A 388 -16.69 -56.53 37.31
N HIS A 389 -15.98 -55.48 37.76
CA HIS A 389 -14.79 -55.61 38.62
C HIS A 389 -15.00 -54.87 39.95
N THR A 390 -14.48 -55.43 41.05
CA THR A 390 -14.54 -54.81 42.38
C THR A 390 -13.38 -53.82 42.60
N ILE A 391 -13.67 -52.71 43.28
CA ILE A 391 -12.69 -51.70 43.67
C ILE A 391 -11.94 -52.09 44.96
N VAL A 392 -12.41 -53.12 45.66
CA VAL A 392 -11.79 -53.64 46.89
C VAL A 392 -10.44 -54.25 46.54
N LEU A 393 -9.40 -53.88 47.30
CA LEU A 393 -8.05 -54.40 47.15
C LEU A 393 -7.89 -55.75 47.89
N SER A 394 -8.57 -55.93 49.02
CA SER A 394 -8.51 -57.18 49.79
C SER A 394 -8.95 -58.39 48.97
N PHE A 395 -8.12 -59.44 48.95
CA PHE A 395 -8.37 -60.71 48.25
C PHE A 395 -8.69 -60.57 46.75
N ASN A 396 -8.25 -59.48 46.11
CA ASN A 396 -8.48 -59.21 44.70
C ASN A 396 -7.19 -59.34 43.88
N LYS A 397 -7.32 -59.61 42.58
CA LYS A 397 -6.19 -59.56 41.65
C LYS A 397 -5.88 -58.10 41.31
N ASN A 398 -4.61 -57.72 41.36
CA ASN A 398 -4.15 -56.36 41.03
C ASN A 398 -4.64 -55.87 39.65
N GLU A 399 -4.75 -56.78 38.67
CA GLU A 399 -5.32 -56.47 37.35
C GLU A 399 -6.81 -56.09 37.38
N ASN A 400 -7.61 -56.80 38.17
CA ASN A 400 -9.04 -56.53 38.31
C ASN A 400 -9.27 -55.22 39.05
N TRP A 401 -8.49 -54.99 40.11
CA TRP A 401 -8.49 -53.74 40.86
C TRP A 401 -8.14 -52.56 39.93
N THR A 402 -7.06 -52.66 39.16
CA THR A 402 -6.66 -51.63 38.20
C THR A 402 -7.72 -51.35 37.13
N LYS A 403 -8.39 -52.39 36.62
CA LYS A 403 -9.52 -52.22 35.69
C LYS A 403 -10.69 -51.50 36.34
N ALA A 404 -11.04 -51.83 37.58
CA ALA A 404 -12.09 -51.14 38.33
C ALA A 404 -11.77 -49.65 38.52
N LEU A 405 -10.52 -49.31 38.86
CA LEU A 405 -10.06 -47.92 38.99
C LEU A 405 -10.10 -47.17 37.66
N LYS A 406 -9.70 -47.81 36.56
CA LYS A 406 -9.81 -47.23 35.22
C LYS A 406 -11.26 -46.93 34.84
N TYR A 407 -12.19 -47.83 35.15
CA TYR A 407 -13.62 -47.63 34.89
C TYR A 407 -14.21 -46.53 35.77
N MET A 408 -13.78 -46.44 37.03
CA MET A 408 -14.13 -45.34 37.93
C MET A 408 -13.64 -43.99 37.38
N LEU A 409 -12.39 -43.88 36.94
CA LEU A 409 -11.86 -42.66 36.33
C LEU A 409 -12.60 -42.30 35.03
N CYS A 410 -12.98 -43.30 34.23
CA CYS A 410 -13.81 -43.06 33.04
C CYS A 410 -15.17 -42.49 33.44
N ASN A 411 -15.86 -43.08 34.42
CA ASN A 411 -17.12 -42.51 34.94
C ASN A 411 -16.93 -41.08 35.44
N LEU A 412 -15.85 -40.80 36.19
CA LEU A 412 -15.52 -39.47 36.69
C LEU A 412 -15.29 -38.47 35.55
N LYS A 413 -14.65 -38.89 34.45
CA LYS A 413 -14.47 -38.09 33.23
C LYS A 413 -15.80 -37.76 32.55
N TRP A 414 -16.72 -38.71 32.45
CA TRP A 414 -18.06 -38.46 31.88
C TRP A 414 -18.88 -37.52 32.74
N VAL A 415 -18.81 -37.67 34.07
CA VAL A 415 -19.42 -36.76 35.03
C VAL A 415 -18.82 -35.35 34.90
N LEU A 416 -17.50 -35.23 34.72
CA LEU A 416 -16.83 -33.95 34.49
C LEU A 416 -17.29 -33.28 33.18
N TYR A 417 -17.41 -34.03 32.08
CA TYR A 417 -17.94 -33.47 30.83
C TYR A 417 -19.37 -32.97 30.97
N TRP A 418 -20.22 -33.72 31.67
CA TRP A 418 -21.58 -33.27 31.98
C TRP A 418 -21.57 -32.01 32.85
N PHE A 419 -20.74 -31.99 33.90
CA PHE A 419 -20.60 -30.84 34.78
C PHE A 419 -20.22 -29.59 33.97
N ILE A 420 -19.20 -29.69 33.12
CA ILE A 420 -18.74 -28.64 32.22
C ILE A 420 -19.84 -28.17 31.24
N GLY A 421 -20.63 -29.11 30.71
CA GLY A 421 -21.66 -28.80 29.72
C GLY A 421 -22.90 -28.13 30.30
N ASN A 422 -23.23 -28.43 31.57
CA ASN A 422 -24.45 -27.97 32.24
C ASN A 422 -24.23 -26.74 33.13
N THR A 423 -23.00 -26.53 33.60
CA THR A 423 -22.58 -25.27 34.21
C THR A 423 -22.10 -24.34 33.10
N SER A 424 -22.40 -23.03 33.16
CA SER A 424 -22.21 -22.06 32.07
C SER A 424 -20.75 -21.81 31.60
N PHE A 425 -19.84 -22.76 31.80
CA PHE A 425 -18.50 -22.80 31.22
C PHE A 425 -18.48 -23.29 29.77
N ALA A 426 -19.63 -23.75 29.24
CA ALA A 426 -19.78 -23.98 27.81
C ALA A 426 -19.80 -22.63 27.07
N PRO A 427 -18.97 -22.45 26.02
CA PRO A 427 -19.08 -21.26 25.20
C PRO A 427 -20.45 -21.22 24.53
N PRO A 428 -21.07 -20.03 24.40
CA PRO A 428 -22.39 -19.91 23.79
C PRO A 428 -22.37 -20.49 22.38
N SER A 429 -22.99 -21.65 22.23
CA SER A 429 -23.29 -22.28 20.95
C SER A 429 -24.57 -21.66 20.39
N GLY A 430 -24.52 -20.36 20.09
CA GLY A 430 -25.60 -19.63 19.45
C GLY A 430 -25.01 -18.68 18.41
N PRO A 431 -25.57 -18.60 17.19
CA PRO A 431 -25.17 -17.56 16.25
C PRO A 431 -25.57 -16.23 16.86
N VAL A 432 -24.58 -15.35 17.07
CA VAL A 432 -24.85 -13.96 17.43
C VAL A 432 -25.54 -13.33 16.23
N HIS A 433 -26.87 -13.19 16.31
CA HIS A 433 -27.62 -12.39 15.35
C HIS A 433 -27.16 -10.94 15.48
N THR A 434 -26.28 -10.51 14.58
CA THR A 434 -26.00 -9.10 14.32
C THR A 434 -27.29 -8.45 13.84
N GLN A 435 -28.00 -7.78 14.75
CA GLN A 435 -29.05 -6.82 14.39
C GLN A 435 -28.37 -5.66 13.66
N SER A 436 -28.51 -5.65 12.33
CA SER A 436 -28.21 -4.50 11.49
C SER A 436 -29.15 -3.36 11.87
N LEU A 437 -28.61 -2.38 12.62
CA LEU A 437 -29.23 -1.06 12.81
C LEU A 437 -29.31 -0.37 11.44
N ARG A 438 -30.49 -0.46 10.82
CA ARG A 438 -30.84 0.30 9.62
C ARG A 438 -31.17 1.72 10.08
N ASN A 439 -30.17 2.59 10.09
CA ASN A 439 -30.38 4.03 10.26
C ASN A 439 -31.24 4.54 9.10
N LYS A 440 -32.43 5.02 9.44
CA LYS A 440 -33.18 5.98 8.61
C LYS A 440 -32.56 7.34 8.87
N ASN A 441 -32.09 7.99 7.80
CA ASN A 441 -32.21 9.42 7.57
C ASN A 441 -32.40 9.61 6.07
#